data_AF-A0A2I0A422-F1
#
_entry.id   AF-A0A2I0A422-F1
#
_cell.length_a   1.000
_cell.length_b   1.000
_cell.length_c   1.000
_cell.angle_alpha   90.00
_cell.angle_beta   90.00
_cell.angle_gamma   90.00
#
_symmetry.space_group_name_H-M   'P 1'
#
loop_
_entity.id
_entity.type
_entity.pdbx_description
1 polymer ?
#
loop_
_entity_poly.entity_id
_entity_poly.type
_entity_poly.pdbx_seq_one_letter_code
_entity_poly.pdbx_strand_id
1 'polypeptide(L)'
;MPNAMEKLVYKLKSQWDTILECERVVEKERCCEELQKRRLEERKEETKQFLVEAEKHEVWKFRGLVTIKKEREDKEAWLRKNPNPLHKLKQKRRFLQKDYHKGDFFQFDADDWASTMATDEIYKRDFSAPMWEDKMDKSILPKIMHVKNFGRIGRTRWSDLLDEDTTDRSTP
;
A
#
# COMPACT_ATOMS: atom_id res chain seq x y z
N MET A 1 -45.63 97.50 -11.63
CA MET A 1 -46.34 96.74 -12.70
C MET A 1 -45.57 96.97 -14.00
N PRO A 2 -45.22 95.99 -14.86
CA PRO A 2 -45.63 94.57 -14.97
C PRO A 2 -44.45 93.58 -14.78
N ASN A 3 -44.64 92.50 -14.02
CA ASN A 3 -45.15 91.18 -14.39
C ASN A 3 -44.04 90.24 -14.91
N ALA A 4 -43.40 89.56 -13.95
CA ALA A 4 -42.47 88.47 -14.15
C ALA A 4 -43.23 87.26 -14.71
N MET A 5 -43.14 87.05 -16.02
CA MET A 5 -43.50 85.78 -16.65
C MET A 5 -42.22 84.96 -16.77
N GLU A 6 -41.86 84.29 -15.68
CA GLU A 6 -40.93 83.16 -15.71
C GLU A 6 -41.47 82.14 -16.73
N LYS A 7 -40.78 82.05 -17.88
CA LYS A 7 -41.08 81.03 -18.87
C LYS A 7 -40.64 79.68 -18.29
N LEU A 8 -41.54 79.03 -17.57
CA LEU A 8 -41.42 77.60 -17.30
C LEU A 8 -41.52 76.87 -18.64
N VAL A 9 -40.36 76.53 -19.20
CA VAL A 9 -40.24 75.65 -20.35
C VAL A 9 -40.67 74.26 -19.89
N TYR A 10 -41.97 73.98 -19.97
CA TYR A 10 -42.51 72.63 -19.78
C TYR A 10 -42.03 71.76 -20.95
N LYS A 11 -40.87 71.12 -20.77
CA LYS A 11 -40.49 69.98 -21.61
C LYS A 11 -41.58 68.91 -21.47
N LEU A 12 -42.09 68.42 -22.60
CA LEU A 12 -43.11 67.36 -22.67
C LEU A 12 -42.65 66.16 -21.81
N LYS A 13 -43.53 65.57 -20.99
CA LYS A 13 -43.18 64.44 -20.10
C LYS A 13 -42.42 63.31 -20.83
N SER A 14 -42.80 63.06 -22.09
CA SER A 14 -42.14 62.14 -23.03
C SER A 14 -40.65 62.42 -23.31
N GLN A 15 -40.19 63.67 -23.23
CA GLN A 15 -38.77 64.03 -23.41
C GLN A 15 -37.95 63.87 -22.12
N TRP A 16 -38.57 63.96 -20.94
CA TRP A 16 -37.92 63.62 -19.66
C TRP A 16 -37.83 62.12 -19.47
N ASP A 17 -38.86 61.38 -19.90
CA ASP A 17 -38.89 59.92 -19.90
C ASP A 17 -37.75 59.34 -20.75
N THR A 18 -37.31 60.03 -21.82
CA THR A 18 -36.16 59.62 -22.65
C THR A 18 -34.79 59.91 -22.01
N ILE A 19 -34.66 60.98 -21.22
CA ILE A 19 -33.39 61.33 -20.55
C ILE A 19 -33.12 60.37 -19.38
N LEU A 20 -34.14 60.07 -18.56
CA LEU A 20 -34.03 59.07 -17.50
C LEU A 20 -33.75 57.67 -18.06
N GLU A 21 -34.32 57.35 -19.23
CA GLU A 21 -34.03 56.10 -19.94
C GLU A 21 -32.56 56.01 -20.37
N CYS A 22 -31.99 57.11 -20.90
CA CYS A 22 -30.58 57.20 -21.26
C CYS A 22 -29.66 57.06 -20.04
N GLU A 23 -29.94 57.74 -18.93
CA GLU A 23 -29.16 57.64 -17.69
C GLU A 23 -29.15 56.19 -17.16
N ARG A 24 -30.31 55.52 -17.20
CA ARG A 24 -30.46 54.11 -16.81
C ARG A 24 -29.69 53.15 -17.74
N VAL A 25 -29.58 53.46 -19.02
CA VAL A 25 -28.76 52.68 -19.98
C VAL A 25 -27.27 52.86 -19.69
N VAL A 26 -26.82 54.10 -19.44
CA VAL A 26 -25.41 54.38 -19.11
C VAL A 26 -25.01 53.77 -17.76
N GLU A 27 -25.93 53.73 -16.78
CA GLU A 27 -25.71 53.00 -15.52
C GLU A 27 -25.66 51.48 -15.72
N LYS A 28 -26.51 50.93 -16.59
CA LYS A 28 -26.46 49.51 -16.97
C LYS A 28 -25.16 49.16 -17.70
N GLU A 29 -24.67 50.02 -18.58
CA GLU A 29 -23.40 49.82 -19.28
C GLU A 29 -22.22 49.84 -18.30
N ARG A 30 -22.18 50.80 -17.36
CA ARG A 30 -21.19 50.82 -16.28
C ARG A 30 -21.25 49.57 -15.41
N CYS A 31 -22.46 49.14 -15.03
CA CYS A 31 -22.67 47.90 -14.29
C CYS A 31 -22.17 46.67 -15.08
N CYS A 32 -22.44 46.61 -16.39
CA CYS A 32 -21.93 45.56 -17.28
C CYS A 32 -20.41 45.58 -17.41
N GLU A 33 -19.77 46.75 -17.53
CA GLU A 33 -18.31 46.88 -17.58
C GLU A 33 -17.64 46.50 -16.26
N GLU A 34 -18.23 46.87 -15.12
CA GLU A 34 -17.75 46.45 -13.81
C GLU A 34 -17.84 44.93 -13.63
N LEU A 35 -18.94 44.31 -14.07
CA LEU A 35 -19.08 42.85 -14.10
C LEU A 35 -18.03 42.19 -15.00
N GLN A 36 -17.71 42.77 -16.15
CA GLN A 36 -16.65 42.27 -17.03
C GLN A 36 -15.27 42.37 -16.39
N LYS A 37 -14.97 43.47 -15.69
CA LYS A 37 -13.71 43.62 -14.94
C LYS A 37 -13.62 42.59 -13.82
N ARG A 38 -14.70 42.37 -13.06
CA ARG A 38 -14.77 41.32 -12.02
C ARG A 38 -14.49 39.92 -12.60
N ARG A 39 -15.14 39.55 -13.71
CA ARG A 39 -14.88 38.27 -14.41
C ARG A 39 -13.44 38.12 -14.90
N LEU A 40 -12.78 39.23 -15.26
CA LEU A 40 -11.37 39.20 -15.67
C LEU A 40 -10.45 39.05 -14.46
N GLU A 41 -10.76 39.71 -13.34
CA GLU A 41 -10.04 39.59 -12.07
C GLU A 41 -10.15 38.16 -11.52
N GLU A 42 -11.35 37.57 -11.53
CA GLU A 42 -11.60 36.17 -11.13
C GLU A 42 -10.73 35.19 -11.93
N ARG A 43 -10.69 35.31 -13.27
CA ARG A 43 -9.80 34.49 -14.10
C ARG A 43 -8.31 34.68 -13.80
N LYS A 44 -7.89 35.89 -13.45
CA LYS A 44 -6.50 36.16 -13.02
C LYS A 44 -6.22 35.52 -11.66
N GLU A 45 -7.19 35.48 -10.76
CA GLU A 45 -7.04 34.82 -9.46
C GLU A 45 -7.02 33.29 -9.61
N GLU A 46 -7.89 32.72 -10.44
CA GLU A 46 -7.91 31.29 -10.78
C GLU A 46 -6.56 30.82 -11.34
N THR A 47 -6.01 31.57 -12.30
CA THR A 47 -4.70 31.24 -12.90
C THR A 47 -3.56 31.36 -11.89
N LYS A 48 -3.58 32.36 -11.00
CA LYS A 48 -2.61 32.49 -9.90
C LYS A 48 -2.72 31.33 -8.91
N GLN A 49 -3.94 30.95 -8.54
CA GLN A 49 -4.18 29.82 -7.63
C GLN A 49 -3.67 28.51 -8.22
N PHE A 50 -3.90 28.27 -9.51
CA PHE A 50 -3.38 27.11 -10.20
C PHE A 50 -1.84 27.02 -10.16
N LEU A 51 -1.15 28.15 -10.38
CA LEU A 51 0.31 28.21 -10.30
C LEU A 51 0.83 27.91 -8.90
N VAL A 52 0.20 28.51 -7.88
CA VAL A 52 0.56 28.26 -6.47
C VAL A 52 0.33 26.80 -6.08
N GLU A 53 -0.76 26.19 -6.55
CA GLU A 53 -1.05 24.78 -6.27
C GLU A 53 -0.08 23.85 -6.99
N ALA A 54 0.31 24.18 -8.23
CA ALA A 54 1.35 23.45 -8.94
C ALA A 54 2.69 23.49 -8.19
N GLU A 55 3.11 24.66 -7.70
CA GLU A 55 4.33 24.81 -6.91
C GLU A 55 4.27 24.01 -5.59
N LYS A 56 3.15 24.06 -4.87
CA LYS A 56 2.93 23.25 -3.66
C LYS A 56 3.01 21.76 -3.95
N HIS A 57 2.44 21.31 -5.07
CA HIS A 57 2.46 19.91 -5.48
C HIS A 57 3.87 19.44 -5.85
N GLU A 58 4.68 20.29 -6.49
CA GLU A 58 6.09 20.01 -6.72
C GLU A 58 6.86 19.88 -5.41
N VAL A 59 6.69 20.83 -4.48
CA VAL A 59 7.30 20.77 -3.15
C VAL A 59 6.87 19.51 -2.39
N TRP A 60 5.59 19.12 -2.47
CA TRP A 60 5.08 17.89 -1.87
C TRP A 60 5.75 16.64 -2.45
N LYS A 61 5.90 16.56 -3.78
CA LYS A 61 6.64 15.48 -4.45
C LYS A 61 8.10 15.43 -3.99
N PHE A 62 8.80 16.56 -3.96
CA PHE A 62 10.18 16.62 -3.48
C PHE A 62 10.30 16.16 -2.04
N ARG A 63 9.39 16.60 -1.16
CA ARG A 63 9.35 16.15 0.25
C ARG A 63 9.12 14.64 0.35
N GLY A 64 8.17 14.09 -0.40
CA GLY A 64 7.91 12.65 -0.44
C GLY A 64 9.11 11.84 -0.95
N LEU A 65 9.82 12.34 -1.97
CA LEU A 65 11.03 11.71 -2.46
C LEU A 65 12.16 11.73 -1.42
N VAL A 66 12.28 12.80 -0.65
CA VAL A 66 13.27 12.90 0.44
C VAL A 66 12.96 11.92 1.57
N THR A 67 11.69 11.79 1.99
CA THR A 67 11.31 10.82 3.02
C THR A 67 11.56 9.39 2.57
N ILE A 68 11.20 9.04 1.34
CA ILE A 68 11.44 7.71 0.77
C ILE A 68 12.94 7.39 0.70
N LYS A 69 13.77 8.35 0.29
CA LYS A 69 15.24 8.15 0.27
C LYS A 69 15.77 7.89 1.68
N LYS A 70 15.35 8.69 2.65
CA LYS A 70 15.76 8.53 4.04
C LYS A 70 15.34 7.18 4.62
N GLU A 71 14.09 6.77 4.40
CA GLU A 71 13.59 5.46 4.84
C GLU A 71 14.38 4.30 4.21
N ARG A 72 14.75 4.44 2.94
CA ARG A 72 15.60 3.45 2.26
C ARG A 72 17.00 3.39 2.87
N GLU A 73 17.62 4.53 3.13
CA GLU A 73 18.94 4.63 3.78
C GLU A 73 18.91 4.07 5.21
N ASP A 74 17.87 4.39 5.98
CA ASP A 74 17.66 3.88 7.35
C ASP A 74 17.46 2.37 7.34
N LYS A 75 16.70 1.83 6.38
CA LYS A 75 16.50 0.39 6.19
C LYS A 75 17.80 -0.31 5.79
N GLU A 76 18.60 0.30 4.92
CA GLU A 76 19.92 -0.23 4.52
C GLU A 76 20.91 -0.19 5.69
N ALA A 77 20.94 0.90 6.46
CA ALA A 77 21.74 1.01 7.67
C ALA A 77 21.33 -0.02 8.73
N TRP A 78 20.04 -0.28 8.88
CA TRP A 78 19.52 -1.34 9.74
C TRP A 78 19.95 -2.74 9.25
N LEU A 79 19.84 -3.01 7.94
CA LEU A 79 20.28 -4.27 7.33
C LEU A 79 21.80 -4.47 7.44
N ARG A 80 22.58 -3.40 7.40
CA ARG A 80 24.04 -3.45 7.62
C ARG A 80 24.40 -3.80 9.06
N LYS A 81 23.62 -3.30 10.03
CA LYS A 81 23.79 -3.61 11.46
C LYS A 81 23.25 -5.00 11.82
N ASN A 82 22.16 -5.40 11.19
CA ASN A 82 21.50 -6.70 11.36
C ASN A 82 21.57 -7.44 10.01
N PRO A 83 22.76 -7.98 9.65
CA PRO A 83 22.85 -8.81 8.46
C PRO A 83 21.84 -9.94 8.61
N ASN A 84 20.90 -10.01 7.68
CA ASN A 84 19.83 -11.00 7.71
C ASN A 84 20.50 -12.37 7.86
N PRO A 85 20.26 -13.12 8.95
CA PRO A 85 20.97 -14.37 9.17
C PRO A 85 20.69 -15.24 7.95
N LEU A 86 21.76 -15.63 7.24
CA LEU A 86 21.68 -16.57 6.13
C LEU A 86 20.77 -17.70 6.59
N HIS A 87 19.59 -17.81 5.98
CA HIS A 87 18.65 -18.85 6.35
C HIS A 87 19.40 -20.17 6.18
N LYS A 88 19.71 -20.82 7.31
CA LYS A 88 20.53 -22.04 7.33
C LYS A 88 19.91 -22.99 6.33
N LEU A 89 20.70 -23.47 5.37
CA LEU A 89 20.23 -24.41 4.37
C LEU A 89 19.63 -25.60 5.13
N LYS A 90 18.31 -25.79 5.04
CA LYS A 90 17.64 -26.92 5.68
C LYS A 90 18.20 -28.18 5.03
N GLN A 91 18.74 -29.10 5.83
CA GLN A 91 19.23 -30.37 5.30
C GLN A 91 18.07 -31.12 4.64
N LYS A 92 18.33 -31.65 3.44
CA LYS A 92 17.35 -32.46 2.71
C LYS A 92 17.22 -33.81 3.41
N ARG A 93 16.04 -34.07 3.96
CA ARG A 93 15.70 -35.34 4.63
C ARG A 93 15.47 -36.44 3.61
N ARG A 94 15.75 -37.69 3.98
CA ARG A 94 15.52 -38.87 3.13
C ARG A 94 14.03 -39.18 3.02
N PHE A 95 13.67 -39.90 1.97
CA PHE A 95 12.29 -40.35 1.77
C PHE A 95 11.82 -41.20 2.95
N LEU A 96 10.65 -40.87 3.50
CA LEU A 96 10.05 -41.53 4.66
C LEU A 96 10.86 -41.47 5.97
N GLN A 97 11.80 -40.53 6.09
CA GLN A 97 12.57 -40.33 7.32
C GLN A 97 11.69 -39.84 8.48
N LYS A 98 11.89 -40.38 9.67
CA LYS A 98 11.12 -39.96 10.86
C LYS A 98 11.60 -38.60 11.37
N ASP A 99 10.64 -37.71 11.61
CA ASP A 99 10.93 -36.37 12.13
C ASP A 99 10.94 -36.41 13.65
N TYR A 100 12.06 -35.99 14.23
CA TYR A 100 12.22 -35.86 15.66
C TYR A 100 12.23 -34.37 15.97
N HIS A 101 11.10 -33.87 16.45
CA HIS A 101 11.01 -32.52 16.97
C HIS A 101 11.81 -32.43 18.27
N LYS A 102 12.50 -31.31 18.47
CA LYS A 102 13.41 -31.11 19.62
C LYS A 102 12.68 -30.94 20.97
N GLY A 103 11.34 -30.93 20.96
CA GLY A 103 10.51 -30.46 22.07
C GLY A 103 10.50 -28.93 22.14
N ASP A 104 9.73 -28.35 23.05
CA ASP A 104 9.77 -26.90 23.35
C ASP A 104 10.32 -26.62 24.75
N PHE A 105 10.35 -27.63 25.62
CA PHE A 105 10.80 -27.51 27.00
C PHE A 105 12.33 -27.50 27.10
N PHE A 106 12.87 -26.70 28.02
CA PHE A 106 14.30 -26.64 28.40
C PHE A 106 15.29 -26.23 27.29
N GLN A 107 14.82 -25.55 26.24
CA GLN A 107 15.69 -25.08 25.14
C GLN A 107 16.27 -23.68 25.32
N PHE A 108 15.63 -22.87 26.15
CA PHE A 108 16.08 -21.53 26.48
C PHE A 108 16.66 -21.54 27.89
N ASP A 109 17.63 -20.67 28.14
CA ASP A 109 18.08 -20.42 29.50
C ASP A 109 16.87 -19.97 30.31
N ALA A 110 16.69 -20.54 31.49
CA ALA A 110 15.55 -20.21 32.32
C ALA A 110 15.67 -18.75 32.80
N ASP A 111 14.56 -18.00 32.73
CA ASP A 111 14.49 -16.59 33.16
C ASP A 111 14.55 -16.45 34.70
N ASP A 112 14.69 -17.55 35.43
CA ASP A 112 14.71 -17.57 36.88
C ASP A 112 16.11 -17.29 37.44
N TRP A 113 16.15 -16.52 38.53
CA TRP A 113 17.39 -16.14 39.23
C TRP A 113 18.18 -17.37 39.73
N ALA A 114 17.50 -18.51 39.88
CA ALA A 114 18.06 -19.77 40.34
C ALA A 114 18.81 -20.53 39.23
N SER A 115 18.76 -20.06 37.97
CA SER A 115 19.55 -20.48 36.80
C SER A 115 20.12 -21.90 36.91
N THR A 116 19.25 -22.87 37.13
CA THR A 116 19.71 -24.20 37.58
C THR A 116 20.17 -25.06 36.41
N MET A 117 19.80 -24.74 35.18
CA MET A 117 20.27 -25.46 34.00
C MET A 117 20.63 -24.48 32.88
N ALA A 118 21.93 -24.37 32.61
CA ALA A 118 22.43 -23.74 31.40
C ALA A 118 21.88 -24.48 30.16
N THR A 119 21.63 -23.77 29.07
CA THR A 119 21.28 -24.37 27.77
C THR A 119 22.22 -25.52 27.40
N ASP A 120 21.69 -26.74 27.46
CA ASP A 120 22.47 -27.94 27.16
C ASP A 120 22.96 -27.94 25.71
N GLU A 121 24.24 -28.24 25.51
CA GLU A 121 24.87 -28.38 24.19
C GLU A 121 24.18 -29.43 23.31
N ILE A 122 23.39 -30.31 23.93
CA ILE A 122 22.61 -31.36 23.29
C ILE A 122 21.62 -30.78 22.26
N TYR A 123 21.01 -29.62 22.54
CA TYR A 123 20.01 -29.01 21.64
C TYR A 123 20.61 -28.34 20.39
N LYS A 124 21.92 -28.10 20.41
CA LYS A 124 22.68 -27.56 19.26
C LYS A 124 23.05 -28.64 18.23
N ARG A 125 22.84 -29.92 18.56
CA ARG A 125 23.11 -31.04 17.66
C ARG A 125 22.24 -30.99 16.40
N ASP A 126 22.68 -31.72 15.40
CA ASP A 126 21.92 -31.96 14.17
C ASP A 126 20.87 -33.06 14.39
N PHE A 127 19.59 -32.70 14.37
CA PHE A 127 18.46 -33.62 14.52
C PHE A 127 17.85 -34.03 13.17
N SER A 128 18.33 -33.45 12.06
CA SER A 128 17.88 -33.81 10.71
C SER A 128 18.60 -35.03 10.14
N ALA A 129 19.66 -35.51 10.80
CA ALA A 129 20.44 -36.65 10.34
C ALA A 129 19.60 -37.94 10.26
N PRO A 130 19.83 -38.79 9.24
CA PRO A 130 19.16 -40.08 9.13
C PRO A 130 19.60 -41.00 10.27
N MET A 131 18.63 -41.46 11.05
CA MET A 131 18.85 -42.47 12.08
C MET A 131 19.00 -43.86 11.44
N TRP A 132 19.44 -44.83 12.24
CA TRP A 132 19.73 -46.22 11.84
C TRP A 132 18.77 -46.80 10.78
N GLU A 133 17.45 -46.77 11.05
CA GLU A 133 16.42 -47.33 10.16
C GLU A 133 16.21 -46.53 8.86
N ASP A 134 16.54 -45.24 8.88
CA ASP A 134 16.41 -44.31 7.75
C ASP A 134 17.68 -44.27 6.87
N LYS A 135 18.72 -45.04 7.20
CA LYS A 135 19.92 -45.18 6.35
C LYS A 135 19.68 -46.00 5.09
N MET A 136 18.64 -46.84 5.09
CA MET A 136 18.24 -47.64 3.94
C MET A 136 17.42 -46.80 2.96
N ASP A 137 17.64 -46.99 1.65
CA ASP A 137 16.92 -46.24 0.62
C ASP A 137 15.50 -46.79 0.42
N LYS A 138 14.54 -46.13 1.08
CA LYS A 138 13.12 -46.49 1.07
C LYS A 138 12.42 -46.22 -0.27
N SER A 139 13.12 -45.63 -1.26
CA SER A 139 12.62 -45.47 -2.63
C SER A 139 12.48 -46.80 -3.37
N ILE A 140 13.27 -47.81 -2.98
CA ILE A 140 13.26 -49.15 -3.59
C ILE A 140 11.98 -49.93 -3.24
N LEU A 141 11.24 -49.48 -2.22
CA LEU A 141 9.98 -50.11 -1.84
C LEU A 141 8.95 -50.02 -2.98
N PRO A 142 8.02 -50.98 -3.09
CA PRO A 142 6.90 -50.87 -4.01
C PRO A 142 6.05 -49.61 -3.73
N LYS A 143 5.43 -49.00 -4.75
CA LYS A 143 4.64 -47.74 -4.61
C LYS A 143 3.56 -47.81 -3.52
N ILE A 144 2.96 -48.98 -3.31
CA ILE A 144 1.97 -49.22 -2.24
C ILE A 144 2.56 -49.09 -0.83
N MET A 145 3.85 -49.40 -0.65
CA MET A 145 4.58 -49.32 0.61
C MET A 145 5.31 -47.98 0.82
N HIS A 146 5.23 -47.05 -0.13
CA HIS A 146 5.72 -45.67 0.00
C HIS A 146 4.84 -44.84 0.97
N VAL A 147 4.58 -45.38 2.17
CA VAL A 147 3.66 -44.85 3.17
C VAL A 147 4.28 -44.98 4.55
N LYS A 148 4.25 -43.92 5.36
CA LYS A 148 4.99 -43.83 6.64
C LYS A 148 4.54 -44.88 7.66
N ASN A 149 3.24 -45.16 7.70
CA ASN A 149 2.62 -46.08 8.65
C ASN A 149 1.79 -47.14 7.90
N PHE A 150 2.46 -48.00 7.15
CA PHE A 150 1.81 -49.10 6.43
C PHE A 150 1.01 -50.01 7.38
N GLY A 151 -0.24 -50.31 7.05
CA GLY A 151 -1.12 -51.19 7.85
C GLY A 151 -1.88 -50.52 9.01
N ARG A 152 -1.75 -49.20 9.23
CA ARG A 152 -2.60 -48.49 10.21
C ARG A 152 -3.93 -48.03 9.61
N ILE A 153 -5.00 -48.14 10.41
CA ILE A 153 -6.35 -47.66 10.07
C ILE A 153 -6.37 -46.12 10.11
N GLY A 154 -7.05 -45.50 9.14
CA GLY A 154 -7.23 -44.03 9.08
C GLY A 154 -6.48 -43.32 7.95
N ARG A 155 -6.01 -44.05 6.92
CA ARG A 155 -5.40 -43.43 5.73
C ARG A 155 -6.47 -43.03 4.71
N THR A 156 -6.37 -41.80 4.21
CA THR A 156 -7.13 -41.34 3.04
C THR A 156 -6.69 -42.09 1.77
N ARG A 157 -7.64 -42.39 0.88
CA ARG A 157 -7.38 -43.10 -0.38
C ARG A 157 -6.48 -42.32 -1.34
N TRP A 158 -6.49 -40.99 -1.21
CA TRP A 158 -5.80 -40.05 -2.09
C TRP A 158 -4.60 -39.41 -1.37
N SER A 159 -3.44 -39.37 -2.04
CA SER A 159 -2.27 -38.60 -1.60
C SER A 159 -2.33 -37.16 -2.12
N ASP A 160 -2.53 -37.00 -3.43
CA ASP A 160 -2.67 -35.73 -4.13
C ASP A 160 -3.72 -35.92 -5.25
N LEU A 161 -4.44 -34.86 -5.62
CA LEU A 161 -5.45 -34.93 -6.70
C LEU A 161 -4.80 -35.03 -8.08
N LEU A 162 -3.53 -34.66 -8.21
CA LEU A 162 -2.79 -34.64 -9.47
C LEU A 162 -2.66 -36.03 -10.10
N ASP A 163 -2.49 -37.08 -9.28
CA ASP A 163 -2.38 -38.47 -9.75
C ASP A 163 -3.73 -39.03 -10.24
N GLU A 164 -4.85 -38.38 -9.91
CA GLU A 164 -6.20 -38.77 -10.30
C GLU A 164 -6.78 -37.83 -11.38
N ASP A 165 -6.05 -36.76 -11.71
CA ASP A 165 -6.47 -35.77 -12.68
C ASP A 165 -6.29 -36.34 -14.10
N THR A 166 -7.42 -36.59 -14.76
CA THR A 166 -7.46 -37.13 -16.13
C THR A 166 -7.46 -36.03 -17.19
N THR A 167 -7.30 -34.76 -16.79
CA THR A 167 -7.25 -33.60 -17.69
C THR A 167 -6.03 -33.65 -18.60
N ASP A 168 -4.90 -34.17 -18.09
CA ASP A 168 -3.67 -34.34 -18.86
C ASP A 168 -3.60 -35.74 -19.49
N ARG A 169 -3.79 -35.83 -20.81
CA ARG A 169 -3.69 -37.08 -21.61
C ARG A 169 -2.25 -37.57 -21.83
N SER A 170 -1.28 -37.02 -21.11
CA SER A 170 0.15 -37.27 -21.29
C SER A 170 0.75 -38.24 -20.26
N THR A 171 -0.03 -38.69 -19.26
CA THR A 171 0.39 -39.76 -18.36
C THR A 171 0.22 -41.11 -19.08
N PRO A 172 1.28 -41.91 -19.26
CA PRO A 172 1.21 -43.19 -19.96
C PRO A 172 0.37 -44.24 -19.22
#